data_AF-A0A653ZKL3-F1
#
_entry.id   AF-A0A653ZKL3-F1
#
_cell.length_a   1.000
_cell.length_b   1.000
_cell.length_c   1.000
_cell.angle_alpha   90.00
_cell.angle_beta   90.00
_cell.angle_gamma   90.00
#
_symmetry.space_group_name_H-M   'P 1'
#
loop_
_entity.id
_entity.type
_entity.pdbx_description
1 polymer ?
#
loop_
_entity_poly.entity_id
_entity_poly.type
_entity_poly.pdbx_seq_one_letter_code
_entity_poly.pdbx_strand_id
1 'polypeptide(L)'
;MARLSETLAQLAQAQRAAAARFAEQPEGDDSRLRPLESFGANPGALRALTYVPEATSDRRMPLVVVLHGCTQTATGYDRGAGWSDLADRHGFAVLYPEQQRANNGNLCFNWFDAEDIRRGGGEAQSIRSMIATMVRDVAIDPDRIYVTGLSAGGAMAGVMLATYPELFAAGAIIAGLPYGTATSMSQALDRMRGRGLPADSRLAALVDGAAPAGGRVPRVSVWHGDADATVVPANADAIVAQWRGVHGLAYAPDEVEQVEGHAHRLWRDAQGRAAVEEYRIRGLGHGTPLATTGADGLGQPGPHMLEAGISSTLHSAAFFGLIERPSARAAATRAKPKPASPRPHPWSHSPGRSQVGDMINGALRAAGLLR
;
A
#
# COMPACT_ATOMS: atom_id res chain seq x y z
N MET A 1 25.09 -9.54 -29.22
CA MET A 1 24.87 -9.07 -27.83
C MET A 1 23.65 -8.17 -27.84
N ALA A 2 22.47 -8.69 -27.50
CA ALA A 2 21.29 -7.85 -27.29
C ALA A 2 21.61 -6.92 -26.12
N ARG A 3 21.44 -5.60 -26.32
CA ARG A 3 21.87 -4.60 -25.34
C ARG A 3 20.92 -4.68 -24.15
N LEU A 4 21.44 -4.57 -22.92
CA LEU A 4 20.68 -4.60 -21.66
C LEU A 4 19.38 -3.76 -21.69
N SER A 5 19.37 -2.69 -22.49
CA SER A 5 18.23 -1.82 -22.77
C SER A 5 17.05 -2.50 -23.46
N GLU A 6 17.31 -3.42 -24.39
CA GLU A 6 16.26 -4.21 -25.08
C GLU A 6 15.63 -5.21 -24.11
N THR A 7 16.43 -5.84 -23.25
CA THR A 7 15.95 -6.75 -22.22
C THR A 7 15.08 -6.03 -21.18
N LEU A 8 15.47 -4.83 -20.74
CA LEU A 8 14.67 -4.00 -19.83
C LEU A 8 13.37 -3.53 -20.48
N ALA A 9 13.40 -3.13 -21.75
CA ALA A 9 12.20 -2.73 -22.50
C ALA A 9 11.23 -3.90 -22.68
N GLN A 10 11.74 -5.10 -22.99
CA GLN A 10 10.96 -6.33 -23.11
C GLN A 10 10.35 -6.74 -21.77
N LEU A 11 11.08 -6.61 -20.65
CA LEU A 11 10.55 -6.88 -19.31
C LEU A 11 9.45 -5.87 -18.93
N ALA A 12 9.65 -4.58 -19.19
CA ALA A 12 8.62 -3.57 -18.95
C ALA A 12 7.37 -3.79 -19.81
N GLN A 13 7.55 -4.20 -21.08
CA GLN A 13 6.46 -4.53 -21.98
C GLN A 13 5.72 -5.81 -21.53
N ALA A 14 6.44 -6.82 -21.07
CA ALA A 14 5.86 -8.04 -20.51
C ALA A 14 5.10 -7.77 -19.22
N GLN A 15 5.61 -6.90 -18.33
CA GLN A 15 4.90 -6.47 -17.13
C GLN A 15 3.63 -5.68 -17.47
N ARG A 16 3.68 -4.77 -18.44
CA ARG A 16 2.49 -4.06 -18.94
C ARG A 16 1.48 -5.00 -19.57
N ALA A 17 1.92 -5.98 -20.36
CA ALA A 17 1.05 -6.97 -20.96
C ALA A 17 0.43 -7.92 -19.90
N ALA A 18 1.19 -8.26 -18.86
CA ALA A 18 0.67 -9.04 -17.72
C ALA A 18 -0.35 -8.23 -16.91
N ALA A 19 -0.08 -6.95 -16.64
CA ALA A 19 -1.01 -6.02 -15.99
C ALA A 19 -2.29 -5.87 -16.82
N ALA A 20 -2.16 -5.67 -18.13
CA ALA A 20 -3.29 -5.60 -19.05
C ALA A 20 -4.09 -6.91 -19.04
N ARG A 21 -3.46 -8.08 -19.14
CA ARG A 21 -4.16 -9.39 -19.09
C ARG A 21 -4.83 -9.68 -17.75
N PHE A 22 -4.25 -9.23 -16.64
CA PHE A 22 -4.85 -9.37 -15.31
C PHE A 22 -6.06 -8.44 -15.15
N ALA A 23 -6.01 -7.25 -15.75
CA ALA A 23 -7.11 -6.28 -15.77
C ALA A 23 -8.17 -6.58 -16.84
N GLU A 24 -7.80 -7.23 -17.95
CA GLU A 24 -8.65 -7.66 -19.08
C GLU A 24 -9.19 -9.08 -18.90
N GLN A 25 -8.86 -9.78 -17.81
CA GLN A 25 -9.68 -10.91 -17.43
C GLN A 25 -11.10 -10.38 -17.34
N PRO A 26 -12.06 -10.90 -18.16
CA PRO A 26 -13.41 -10.38 -18.14
C PRO A 26 -13.90 -10.35 -16.69
N GLU A 27 -14.76 -9.38 -16.36
CA GLU A 27 -15.62 -9.46 -15.18
C GLU A 27 -16.38 -10.79 -15.32
N GLY A 28 -15.76 -11.90 -14.91
CA GLY A 28 -16.38 -13.21 -14.97
C GLY A 28 -17.57 -13.17 -14.03
N ASP A 29 -18.56 -14.01 -14.32
CA ASP A 29 -19.70 -14.32 -13.45
C ASP A 29 -19.32 -14.65 -11.97
N ASP A 30 -18.03 -14.75 -11.67
CA ASP A 30 -17.41 -15.04 -10.39
C ASP A 30 -16.95 -13.80 -9.58
N SER A 31 -17.25 -12.57 -10.01
CA SER A 31 -17.02 -11.39 -9.15
C SER A 31 -18.07 -11.34 -8.04
N ARG A 32 -17.61 -11.35 -6.78
CA ARG A 32 -18.49 -11.18 -5.61
C ARG A 32 -18.83 -9.71 -5.34
N LEU A 33 -18.24 -8.77 -6.07
CA LEU A 33 -18.52 -7.35 -5.94
C LEU A 33 -19.85 -7.01 -6.63
N ARG A 34 -20.64 -6.14 -6.01
CA ARG A 34 -21.92 -5.65 -6.55
C ARG A 34 -21.80 -4.18 -6.96
N PRO A 35 -22.27 -3.78 -8.15
CA PRO A 35 -22.27 -2.38 -8.55
C PRO A 35 -23.16 -1.55 -7.60
N LEU A 36 -22.69 -0.37 -7.22
CA LEU A 36 -23.50 0.65 -6.56
C LEU A 36 -24.08 1.56 -7.64
N GLU A 37 -25.21 1.15 -8.20
CA GLU A 37 -25.81 1.74 -9.41
C GLU A 37 -26.27 3.20 -9.24
N SER A 38 -26.58 3.62 -8.02
CA SER A 38 -27.11 4.96 -7.75
C SER A 38 -26.51 5.56 -6.49
N PHE A 39 -25.76 6.63 -6.67
CA PHE A 39 -25.21 7.46 -5.60
C PHE A 39 -25.33 8.93 -5.98
N GLY A 40 -24.98 9.83 -5.07
CA GLY A 40 -25.12 11.28 -5.26
C GLY A 40 -24.23 11.84 -6.40
N ALA A 41 -23.88 13.13 -6.29
CA ALA A 41 -23.07 13.80 -7.30
C ALA A 41 -21.80 13.00 -7.66
N ASN A 42 -21.59 12.77 -8.97
CA ASN A 42 -20.47 12.02 -9.52
C ASN A 42 -19.66 12.85 -10.55
N PRO A 43 -19.11 14.03 -10.17
CA PRO A 43 -18.41 14.89 -11.12
C PRO A 43 -17.11 14.26 -11.67
N GLY A 44 -16.48 13.34 -10.93
CA GLY A 44 -15.34 12.56 -11.42
C GLY A 44 -15.72 11.37 -12.32
N ALA A 45 -17.01 11.19 -12.62
CA ALA A 45 -17.54 10.12 -13.47
C ALA A 45 -16.96 8.73 -13.15
N LEU A 46 -16.88 8.37 -11.88
CA LEU A 46 -16.36 7.08 -11.43
C LEU A 46 -17.44 5.99 -11.44
N ARG A 47 -17.03 4.72 -11.55
CA ARG A 47 -17.87 3.56 -11.17
C ARG A 47 -17.70 3.31 -9.67
N ALA A 48 -18.65 2.58 -9.09
CA ALA A 48 -18.59 2.13 -7.72
C ALA A 48 -19.01 0.67 -7.63
N LEU A 49 -18.20 -0.14 -6.97
CA LEU A 49 -18.52 -1.51 -6.62
C LEU A 49 -18.46 -1.66 -5.09
N THR A 50 -19.20 -2.62 -4.55
CA THR A 50 -19.32 -2.82 -3.11
C THR A 50 -19.24 -4.29 -2.78
N TYR A 51 -18.80 -4.57 -1.56
CA TYR A 51 -18.87 -5.88 -0.95
C TYR A 51 -19.46 -5.75 0.44
N VAL A 52 -20.55 -6.47 0.69
CA VAL A 52 -21.25 -6.48 1.98
C VAL A 52 -21.44 -7.95 2.37
N PRO A 53 -20.79 -8.43 3.45
CA PRO A 53 -20.96 -9.81 3.91
C PRO A 53 -22.42 -10.13 4.25
N GLU A 54 -22.88 -11.36 3.99
CA GLU A 54 -24.27 -11.78 4.26
C GLU A 54 -24.62 -11.78 5.77
N ALA A 55 -23.64 -12.04 6.63
CA ALA A 55 -23.81 -12.09 8.08
C ALA A 55 -23.71 -10.69 8.70
N THR A 56 -24.74 -9.87 8.56
CA THR A 56 -24.82 -8.59 9.28
C THR A 56 -25.64 -8.76 10.55
N SER A 57 -24.96 -8.68 11.69
CA SER A 57 -25.62 -8.50 12.99
C SER A 57 -26.45 -7.21 13.00
N ASP A 58 -27.39 -7.03 13.93
CA ASP A 58 -28.16 -5.78 14.14
C ASP A 58 -27.30 -4.52 14.47
N ARG A 59 -25.97 -4.61 14.37
CA ARG A 59 -25.02 -3.54 14.68
C ARG A 59 -24.55 -2.85 13.40
N ARG A 60 -24.34 -1.54 13.51
CA ARG A 60 -23.72 -0.74 12.47
C ARG A 60 -22.32 -1.28 12.12
N MET A 61 -22.04 -1.42 10.82
CA MET A 61 -20.79 -2.01 10.33
C MET A 61 -19.72 -0.96 10.05
N PRO A 62 -18.43 -1.30 10.19
CA PRO A 62 -17.34 -0.48 9.63
C PRO A 62 -17.37 -0.48 8.10
N LEU A 63 -16.73 0.51 7.50
CA LEU A 63 -16.52 0.59 6.06
C LEU A 63 -15.04 0.80 5.73
N VAL A 64 -14.50 0.00 4.80
CA VAL A 64 -13.20 0.27 4.18
C VAL A 64 -13.41 0.70 2.73
N VAL A 65 -12.88 1.86 2.37
CA VAL A 65 -12.82 2.34 0.99
C VAL A 65 -11.50 1.92 0.38
N VAL A 66 -11.51 1.16 -0.71
CA VAL A 66 -10.31 0.56 -1.31
C VAL A 66 -10.13 1.09 -2.73
N LEU A 67 -8.98 1.72 -2.98
CA LEU A 67 -8.67 2.41 -4.23
C LEU A 67 -7.53 1.70 -4.97
N HIS A 68 -7.84 1.19 -6.17
CA HIS A 68 -6.88 0.47 -7.00
C HIS A 68 -5.78 1.39 -7.58
N GLY A 69 -4.66 0.79 -7.99
CA GLY A 69 -3.61 1.49 -8.73
C GLY A 69 -3.91 1.63 -10.22
N CYS A 70 -3.04 2.36 -10.93
CA CYS A 70 -3.10 2.48 -12.38
C CYS A 70 -3.16 1.10 -13.06
N THR A 71 -3.91 1.01 -14.15
CA THR A 71 -4.15 -0.18 -14.98
C THR A 71 -4.90 -1.32 -14.31
N GLN A 72 -5.17 -1.23 -12.99
CA GLN A 72 -5.97 -2.20 -12.25
C GLN A 72 -7.45 -1.83 -12.29
N THR A 73 -8.29 -2.76 -11.85
CA THR A 73 -9.74 -2.61 -11.65
C THR A 73 -10.08 -2.89 -10.18
N ALA A 74 -11.27 -2.50 -9.73
CA ALA A 74 -11.76 -2.81 -8.38
C ALA A 74 -11.75 -4.32 -8.12
N THR A 75 -12.33 -5.11 -9.03
CA THR A 75 -12.37 -6.58 -8.93
C THR A 75 -10.98 -7.20 -8.91
N GLY A 76 -10.07 -6.73 -9.77
CA GLY A 76 -8.69 -7.21 -9.79
C GLY A 76 -7.93 -6.86 -8.51
N TYR A 77 -8.14 -5.66 -7.98
CA TYR A 77 -7.49 -5.22 -6.76
C TYR A 77 -8.02 -5.97 -5.53
N ASP A 78 -9.34 -6.21 -5.44
CA ASP A 78 -9.94 -7.04 -4.38
C ASP A 78 -9.35 -8.46 -4.38
N ARG A 79 -9.34 -9.15 -5.53
CA ARG A 79 -8.76 -10.50 -5.65
C ARG A 79 -7.29 -10.54 -5.22
N GLY A 80 -6.52 -9.52 -5.58
CA GLY A 80 -5.10 -9.45 -5.25
C GLY A 80 -4.83 -9.10 -3.78
N ALA A 81 -5.54 -8.13 -3.21
CA ALA A 81 -5.30 -7.63 -1.85
C ALA A 81 -6.13 -8.34 -0.76
N GLY A 82 -7.22 -9.02 -1.13
CA GLY A 82 -8.07 -9.83 -0.25
C GLY A 82 -8.94 -9.03 0.73
N TRP A 83 -9.37 -7.82 0.38
CA TRP A 83 -10.19 -7.01 1.30
C TRP A 83 -11.59 -7.59 1.53
N SER A 84 -12.24 -8.14 0.50
CA SER A 84 -13.54 -8.82 0.66
C SER A 84 -13.42 -10.13 1.47
N ASP A 85 -12.33 -10.88 1.29
CA ASP A 85 -12.04 -12.08 2.11
C ASP A 85 -11.83 -11.73 3.58
N LEU A 86 -11.22 -10.57 3.86
CA LEU A 86 -11.04 -10.10 5.23
C LEU A 86 -12.36 -9.57 5.82
N ALA A 87 -13.20 -8.94 5.00
CA ALA A 87 -14.54 -8.51 5.37
C ALA A 87 -15.43 -9.69 5.80
N ASP A 88 -15.38 -10.82 5.07
CA ASP A 88 -16.04 -12.07 5.45
C ASP A 88 -15.64 -12.54 6.86
N ARG A 89 -14.34 -12.46 7.18
CA ARG A 89 -13.79 -12.96 8.45
C ARG A 89 -14.12 -12.07 9.64
N HIS A 90 -14.28 -10.76 9.44
CA HIS A 90 -14.30 -9.79 10.54
C HIS A 90 -15.49 -8.83 10.54
N GLY A 91 -16.42 -8.95 9.59
CA GLY A 91 -17.71 -8.26 9.61
C GLY A 91 -17.59 -6.76 9.37
N PHE A 92 -17.09 -6.36 8.20
CA PHE A 92 -17.13 -4.98 7.72
C PHE A 92 -17.50 -4.91 6.23
N ALA A 93 -18.02 -3.78 5.78
CA ALA A 93 -18.31 -3.54 4.38
C ALA A 93 -17.09 -2.97 3.64
N VAL A 94 -17.04 -3.17 2.33
CA VAL A 94 -16.00 -2.60 1.47
C VAL A 94 -16.62 -1.84 0.30
N LEU A 95 -16.11 -0.63 0.05
CA LEU A 95 -16.46 0.18 -1.12
C LEU A 95 -15.23 0.29 -2.02
N TYR A 96 -15.43 0.02 -3.30
CA TYR A 96 -14.42 0.10 -4.35
C TYR A 96 -14.84 1.13 -5.39
N PRO A 97 -14.44 2.40 -5.24
CA PRO A 97 -14.48 3.35 -6.35
C PRO A 97 -13.57 2.84 -7.46
N GLU A 98 -14.02 2.94 -8.70
CA GLU A 98 -13.28 2.46 -9.87
C GLU A 98 -13.18 3.53 -10.95
N GLN A 99 -11.96 3.74 -11.43
CA GLN A 99 -11.69 4.66 -12.53
C GLN A 99 -12.22 4.11 -13.86
N GLN A 100 -12.57 5.01 -14.78
CA GLN A 100 -12.97 4.66 -16.14
C GLN A 100 -11.95 5.13 -17.17
N ARG A 101 -11.76 4.34 -18.24
CA ARG A 101 -10.83 4.69 -19.33
C ARG A 101 -11.20 5.98 -20.06
N ALA A 102 -12.49 6.33 -20.05
CA ALA A 102 -13.00 7.58 -20.60
C ALA A 102 -12.46 8.81 -19.85
N ASN A 103 -12.21 8.68 -18.54
CA ASN A 103 -11.66 9.75 -17.70
C ASN A 103 -10.12 9.73 -17.75
N ASN A 104 -9.54 8.53 -17.69
CA ASN A 104 -8.10 8.33 -17.72
C ASN A 104 -7.76 7.01 -18.44
N GLY A 105 -7.10 7.09 -19.60
CA GLY A 105 -6.80 5.91 -20.43
C GLY A 105 -5.99 4.81 -19.73
N ASN A 106 -5.25 5.16 -18.67
CA ASN A 106 -4.49 4.22 -17.84
C ASN A 106 -5.25 3.73 -16.61
N LEU A 107 -6.54 4.04 -16.44
CA LEU A 107 -7.31 3.74 -15.22
C LEU A 107 -6.68 4.30 -13.93
N CYS A 108 -5.86 5.35 -14.03
CA CYS A 108 -5.31 6.00 -12.85
C CYS A 108 -6.34 6.97 -12.26
N PHE A 109 -6.48 7.01 -10.94
CA PHE A 109 -7.07 8.17 -10.27
C PHE A 109 -6.25 9.42 -10.57
N ASN A 110 -6.92 10.54 -10.87
CA ASN A 110 -6.31 11.81 -11.26
C ASN A 110 -5.84 12.62 -10.04
N TRP A 111 -5.00 12.02 -9.19
CA TRP A 111 -4.48 12.64 -7.95
C TRP A 111 -3.63 13.92 -8.16
N PHE A 112 -3.33 14.26 -9.41
CA PHE A 112 -2.57 15.44 -9.81
C PHE A 112 -3.42 16.46 -10.56
N ASP A 113 -4.71 16.23 -10.76
CA ASP A 113 -5.63 17.21 -11.34
C ASP A 113 -6.30 18.00 -10.21
N ALA A 114 -6.18 19.33 -10.24
CA ALA A 114 -6.71 20.20 -9.20
C ALA A 114 -8.24 20.10 -9.05
N GLU A 115 -8.96 19.76 -10.13
CA GLU A 115 -10.41 19.61 -10.11
C GLU A 115 -10.85 18.28 -9.48
N ASP A 116 -10.05 17.23 -9.63
CA ASP A 116 -10.33 15.90 -9.07
C ASP A 116 -9.93 15.74 -7.61
N ILE A 117 -9.03 16.58 -7.11
CA ILE A 117 -8.49 16.46 -5.75
C ILE A 117 -9.01 17.49 -4.75
N ARG A 118 -10.00 18.31 -5.11
CA ARG A 118 -10.56 19.34 -4.22
C ARG A 118 -11.86 18.89 -3.57
N ARG A 119 -12.11 19.36 -2.34
CA ARG A 119 -13.42 19.22 -1.69
C ARG A 119 -14.51 19.80 -2.60
N GLY A 120 -15.60 19.05 -2.78
CA GLY A 120 -16.72 19.40 -3.64
C GLY A 120 -16.51 19.18 -5.14
N GLY A 121 -15.32 18.74 -5.58
CA GLY A 121 -14.95 18.57 -6.99
C GLY A 121 -14.59 17.13 -7.37
N GLY A 122 -14.72 16.85 -8.67
CA GLY A 122 -14.25 15.66 -9.39
C GLY A 122 -14.28 14.33 -8.63
N GLU A 123 -13.21 13.55 -8.76
CA GLU A 123 -13.10 12.21 -8.15
C GLU A 123 -13.32 12.22 -6.63
N ALA A 124 -12.78 13.21 -5.91
CA ALA A 124 -12.93 13.30 -4.45
C ALA A 124 -14.41 13.44 -4.02
N GLN A 125 -15.20 14.28 -4.71
CA GLN A 125 -16.63 14.41 -4.45
C GLN A 125 -17.41 13.16 -4.84
N SER A 126 -17.04 12.49 -5.94
CA SER A 126 -17.65 11.23 -6.34
C SER A 126 -17.50 10.15 -5.25
N ILE A 127 -16.28 9.97 -4.71
CA ILE A 127 -16.01 9.01 -3.64
C ILE A 127 -16.79 9.38 -2.37
N ARG A 128 -16.83 10.65 -2.00
CA ARG A 128 -17.63 11.13 -0.85
C ARG A 128 -19.13 10.84 -1.03
N SER A 129 -19.67 11.00 -2.24
CA SER A 129 -21.07 10.65 -2.53
C SER A 129 -21.34 9.15 -2.39
N MET A 130 -20.41 8.28 -2.81
CA MET A 130 -20.53 6.83 -2.65
C MET A 130 -20.53 6.43 -1.16
N ILE A 131 -19.62 7.01 -0.36
CA ILE A 131 -19.57 6.77 1.09
C ILE A 131 -20.88 7.18 1.76
N ALA A 132 -21.40 8.37 1.42
CA ALA A 132 -22.67 8.85 1.98
C ALA A 132 -23.84 7.89 1.67
N THR A 133 -23.89 7.33 0.47
CA THR A 133 -24.87 6.29 0.09
C THR A 133 -24.70 5.03 0.93
N MET A 134 -23.47 4.52 1.11
CA MET A 134 -23.21 3.35 1.96
C MET A 134 -23.67 3.58 3.41
N VAL A 135 -23.40 4.76 3.97
CA VAL A 135 -23.85 5.12 5.33
C VAL A 135 -25.36 5.09 5.48
N ARG A 136 -26.09 5.53 4.45
CA ARG A 136 -27.55 5.54 4.44
C ARG A 136 -28.13 4.13 4.26
N ASP A 137 -27.59 3.35 3.32
CA ASP A 137 -28.25 2.15 2.80
C ASP A 137 -27.75 0.84 3.43
N VAL A 138 -26.53 0.83 3.99
CA VAL A 138 -25.84 -0.37 4.51
C VAL A 138 -25.62 -0.29 6.04
N ALA A 139 -26.28 0.67 6.70
CA ALA A 139 -26.16 0.91 8.15
C ALA A 139 -24.69 1.02 8.64
N ILE A 140 -23.84 1.73 7.89
CA ILE A 140 -22.45 1.95 8.30
C ILE A 140 -22.38 2.82 9.57
N ASP A 141 -21.40 2.51 10.41
CA ASP A 141 -20.99 3.34 11.54
C ASP A 141 -20.14 4.52 11.02
N PRO A 142 -20.63 5.77 11.06
CA PRO A 142 -19.91 6.92 10.51
C PRO A 142 -18.59 7.20 11.22
N ASP A 143 -18.37 6.69 12.43
CA ASP A 143 -17.12 6.87 13.17
C ASP A 143 -16.06 5.82 12.82
N ARG A 144 -16.42 4.82 12.01
CA ARG A 144 -15.60 3.64 11.63
C ARG A 144 -15.50 3.48 10.12
N ILE A 145 -15.18 4.56 9.42
CA ILE A 145 -14.88 4.56 7.99
C ILE A 145 -13.37 4.76 7.79
N TYR A 146 -12.80 3.97 6.89
CA TYR A 146 -11.37 3.94 6.60
C TYR A 146 -11.13 3.99 5.10
N VAL A 147 -9.94 4.41 4.67
CA VAL A 147 -9.57 4.43 3.25
C VAL A 147 -8.17 3.88 3.03
N THR A 148 -7.97 3.14 1.95
CA THR A 148 -6.66 2.61 1.55
C THR A 148 -6.52 2.58 0.03
N GLY A 149 -5.29 2.55 -0.46
CA GLY A 149 -5.04 2.31 -1.87
C GLY A 149 -3.58 2.21 -2.23
N LEU A 150 -3.34 1.73 -3.46
CA LEU A 150 -2.00 1.59 -4.06
C LEU A 150 -1.73 2.69 -5.09
N SER A 151 -0.51 3.23 -5.11
CA SER A 151 -0.01 4.10 -6.19
C SER A 151 -0.92 5.33 -6.37
N ALA A 152 -1.51 5.53 -7.56
CA ALA A 152 -2.53 6.55 -7.80
C ALA A 152 -3.72 6.45 -6.82
N GLY A 153 -4.17 5.24 -6.48
CA GLY A 153 -5.19 5.01 -5.46
C GLY A 153 -4.69 5.33 -4.04
N GLY A 154 -3.41 5.14 -3.75
CA GLY A 154 -2.79 5.56 -2.49
C GLY A 154 -2.69 7.08 -2.38
N ALA A 155 -2.32 7.76 -3.47
CA ALA A 155 -2.37 9.22 -3.54
C ALA A 155 -3.81 9.75 -3.39
N MET A 156 -4.80 9.12 -4.03
CA MET A 156 -6.21 9.46 -3.86
C MET A 156 -6.73 9.15 -2.45
N ALA A 157 -6.23 8.11 -1.77
CA ALA A 157 -6.51 7.90 -0.35
C ALA A 157 -6.01 9.10 0.48
N GLY A 158 -4.80 9.60 0.20
CA GLY A 158 -4.27 10.84 0.78
C GLY A 158 -5.15 12.08 0.50
N VAL A 159 -5.68 12.20 -0.72
CA VAL A 159 -6.65 13.24 -1.10
C VAL A 159 -7.92 13.15 -0.25
N MET A 160 -8.50 11.96 -0.10
CA MET A 160 -9.72 11.77 0.68
C MET A 160 -9.51 12.10 2.16
N LEU A 161 -8.38 11.68 2.74
CA LEU A 161 -8.00 12.00 4.12
C LEU A 161 -7.81 13.51 4.33
N ALA A 162 -7.27 14.23 3.35
CA ALA A 162 -7.04 15.68 3.45
C ALA A 162 -8.31 16.50 3.21
N THR A 163 -9.12 16.12 2.22
CA THR A 163 -10.26 16.93 1.76
C THR A 163 -11.55 16.63 2.52
N TYR A 164 -11.73 15.41 3.04
CA TYR A 164 -12.88 15.00 3.86
C TYR A 164 -12.44 14.31 5.16
N PRO A 165 -11.57 14.94 5.98
CA PRO A 165 -11.01 14.32 7.17
C PRO A 165 -12.08 13.90 8.20
N GLU A 166 -13.22 14.58 8.22
CA GLU A 166 -14.36 14.27 9.10
C GLU A 166 -14.97 12.90 8.84
N LEU A 167 -14.80 12.33 7.64
CA LEU A 167 -15.34 11.01 7.30
C LEU A 167 -14.47 9.87 7.83
N PHE A 168 -13.17 10.08 8.02
CA PHE A 168 -12.24 8.97 8.18
C PHE A 168 -11.65 8.86 9.58
N ALA A 169 -11.69 7.65 10.12
CA ALA A 169 -11.01 7.33 11.36
C ALA A 169 -9.51 7.11 11.19
N ALA A 170 -9.14 6.48 10.08
CA ALA A 170 -7.76 6.27 9.66
C ALA A 170 -7.71 5.93 8.16
N GLY A 171 -6.52 5.95 7.58
CA GLY A 171 -6.28 5.38 6.26
C GLY A 171 -4.88 4.84 6.07
N ALA A 172 -4.67 4.10 4.99
CA ALA A 172 -3.39 3.53 4.60
C ALA A 172 -3.00 3.97 3.19
N ILE A 173 -1.78 4.48 3.02
CA ILE A 173 -1.27 4.96 1.74
C ILE A 173 -0.15 4.02 1.30
N ILE A 174 -0.39 3.22 0.27
CA ILE A 174 0.58 2.24 -0.24
C ILE A 174 1.21 2.78 -1.52
N ALA A 175 2.53 2.95 -1.52
CA ALA A 175 3.32 3.45 -2.64
C ALA A 175 2.76 4.74 -3.30
N GLY A 176 2.10 5.58 -2.51
CA GLY A 176 1.40 6.79 -2.96
C GLY A 176 2.28 8.05 -2.92
N LEU A 177 1.64 9.22 -3.01
CA LEU A 177 2.30 10.52 -2.98
C LEU A 177 1.67 11.45 -1.93
N PRO A 178 2.43 12.42 -1.38
CA PRO A 178 1.89 13.42 -0.47
C PRO A 178 0.85 14.31 -1.18
N TYR A 179 -0.25 14.58 -0.48
CA TYR A 179 -1.38 15.34 -0.99
C TYR A 179 -0.98 16.76 -1.40
N GLY A 180 -1.54 17.25 -2.51
CA GLY A 180 -1.42 18.65 -2.95
C GLY A 180 -0.04 19.03 -3.47
N THR A 181 0.86 18.07 -3.68
CA THR A 181 2.24 18.34 -4.14
C THR A 181 2.40 18.40 -5.66
N ALA A 182 1.35 18.04 -6.41
CA ALA A 182 1.27 18.17 -7.86
C ALA A 182 -0.15 18.64 -8.27
N THR A 183 -0.22 19.53 -9.24
CA THR A 183 -1.49 19.98 -9.88
C THR A 183 -1.42 19.90 -11.40
N SER A 184 -0.49 19.10 -11.94
CA SER A 184 -0.37 18.81 -13.36
C SER A 184 0.38 17.50 -13.58
N MET A 185 0.25 16.91 -14.77
CA MET A 185 0.98 15.70 -15.17
C MET A 185 2.50 15.89 -15.09
N SER A 186 3.02 17.06 -15.49
CA SER A 186 4.47 17.31 -15.44
C SER A 186 4.99 17.32 -14.00
N GLN A 187 4.29 18.00 -13.10
CA GLN A 187 4.61 17.98 -11.67
C GLN A 187 4.47 16.57 -11.10
N ALA A 188 3.43 15.83 -11.49
CA ALA A 188 3.21 14.45 -11.05
C ALA A 188 4.44 13.58 -11.35
N LEU A 189 4.93 13.63 -12.60
CA LEU A 189 6.12 12.89 -13.04
C LEU A 189 7.41 13.32 -12.34
N ASP A 190 7.50 14.56 -11.88
CA ASP A 190 8.62 15.03 -11.05
C ASP A 190 8.50 14.53 -9.62
N ARG A 191 7.32 14.65 -8.98
CA ARG A 191 7.06 14.17 -7.62
C ARG A 191 7.27 12.67 -7.47
N MET A 192 6.79 11.88 -8.44
CA MET A 192 7.03 10.44 -8.50
C MET A 192 8.52 10.08 -8.44
N ARG A 193 9.39 10.95 -8.96
CA ARG A 193 10.86 10.80 -8.95
C ARG A 193 11.54 11.53 -7.80
N GLY A 194 10.77 11.98 -6.80
CA GLY A 194 11.25 12.71 -5.63
C GLY A 194 11.72 14.14 -5.91
N ARG A 195 11.42 14.68 -7.10
CA ARG A 195 11.89 16.01 -7.51
C ARG A 195 10.91 17.10 -7.14
N GLY A 196 11.44 18.15 -6.52
CA GLY A 196 10.71 19.36 -6.15
C GLY A 196 9.68 19.16 -5.04
N LEU A 197 9.78 18.07 -4.26
CA LEU A 197 8.97 17.89 -3.05
C LEU A 197 9.08 19.13 -2.15
N PRO A 198 7.96 19.69 -1.66
CA PRO A 198 7.99 20.85 -0.77
C PRO A 198 8.71 20.54 0.55
N ALA A 199 9.13 21.61 1.24
CA ALA A 199 9.62 21.48 2.62
C ALA A 199 8.50 21.01 3.57
N ASP A 200 8.88 20.34 4.67
CA ASP A 200 7.97 19.77 5.69
C ASP A 200 6.87 20.75 6.14
N SER A 201 7.23 22.01 6.42
CA SER A 201 6.26 23.02 6.86
C SER A 201 5.20 23.33 5.81
N ARG A 202 5.55 23.27 4.53
CA ARG A 202 4.60 23.48 3.43
C ARG A 202 3.73 22.25 3.20
N LEU A 203 4.25 21.04 3.46
CA LEU A 203 3.51 19.79 3.29
C LEU A 203 2.27 19.73 4.19
N ALA A 204 2.41 20.06 5.48
CA ALA A 204 1.28 20.10 6.41
C ALA A 204 0.25 21.18 6.04
N ALA A 205 0.72 22.38 5.67
CA ALA A 205 -0.15 23.49 5.27
C ALA A 205 -0.99 23.19 4.02
N LEU A 206 -0.57 22.25 3.15
CA LEU A 206 -1.40 21.80 2.02
C LEU A 206 -2.63 21.02 2.51
N VAL A 207 -2.48 20.20 3.54
CA VAL A 207 -3.58 19.42 4.14
C VAL A 207 -4.50 20.34 4.94
N ASP A 208 -3.93 21.22 5.77
CA ASP A 208 -4.74 22.15 6.60
C ASP A 208 -5.63 23.08 5.77
N GLY A 209 -5.21 23.41 4.54
CA GLY A 209 -5.98 24.23 3.61
C GLY A 209 -7.05 23.47 2.80
N ALA A 210 -7.12 22.14 2.90
CA ALA A 210 -7.97 21.30 2.06
C ALA A 210 -9.39 21.12 2.58
N ALA A 211 -9.61 21.36 3.88
CA ALA A 211 -10.89 21.20 4.55
C ALA A 211 -11.13 22.34 5.56
N PRO A 212 -12.39 22.59 5.97
CA PRO A 212 -12.68 23.53 7.05
C PRO A 212 -11.95 23.17 8.35
N ALA A 213 -11.49 24.19 9.07
CA ALA A 213 -10.79 24.01 10.35
C ALA A 213 -11.69 23.35 11.41
N GLY A 214 -11.07 22.62 12.35
CA GLY A 214 -11.75 22.02 13.49
C GLY A 214 -12.29 20.60 13.27
N GLY A 215 -12.00 19.98 12.12
CA GLY A 215 -12.30 18.58 11.86
C GLY A 215 -11.41 17.60 12.64
N ARG A 216 -11.86 16.35 12.76
CA ARG A 216 -11.04 15.23 13.25
C ARG A 216 -9.78 15.10 12.38
N VAL A 217 -8.62 14.81 12.97
CA VAL A 217 -7.42 14.44 12.22
C VAL A 217 -7.36 12.91 12.09
N PRO A 218 -7.43 12.34 10.86
CA PRO A 218 -7.33 10.89 10.67
C PRO A 218 -5.92 10.35 11.00
N ARG A 219 -5.86 9.11 11.48
CA ARG A 219 -4.59 8.38 11.65
C ARG A 219 -4.11 7.83 10.31
N VAL A 220 -2.81 7.75 10.07
CA VAL A 220 -2.26 7.36 8.75
C VAL A 220 -1.20 6.27 8.85
N SER A 221 -1.37 5.20 8.08
CA SER A 221 -0.38 4.14 7.88
C SER A 221 0.25 4.29 6.50
N VAL A 222 1.58 4.34 6.41
CA VAL A 222 2.30 4.53 5.15
C VAL A 222 3.07 3.25 4.82
N TRP A 223 2.90 2.74 3.60
CA TRP A 223 3.56 1.51 3.16
C TRP A 223 4.35 1.78 1.90
N HIS A 224 5.65 1.50 1.90
CA HIS A 224 6.45 1.78 0.72
C HIS A 224 7.56 0.77 0.48
N GLY A 225 7.70 0.37 -0.78
CA GLY A 225 8.78 -0.48 -1.23
C GLY A 225 10.12 0.24 -1.23
N ASP A 226 11.10 -0.41 -0.62
CA ASP A 226 12.49 0.04 -0.48
C ASP A 226 13.24 0.19 -1.81
N ALA A 227 12.79 -0.53 -2.84
CA ALA A 227 13.34 -0.58 -4.19
C ALA A 227 12.33 -0.08 -5.25
N ASP A 228 11.33 0.71 -4.84
CA ASP A 228 10.34 1.29 -5.76
C ASP A 228 10.99 2.33 -6.69
N ALA A 229 11.01 2.01 -7.99
CA ALA A 229 11.55 2.87 -9.04
C ALA A 229 10.46 3.65 -9.80
N THR A 230 9.18 3.43 -9.47
CA THR A 230 8.03 4.12 -10.10
C THR A 230 7.65 5.34 -9.29
N VAL A 231 7.41 5.14 -7.99
CA VAL A 231 7.22 6.21 -7.01
C VAL A 231 8.33 6.04 -5.98
N VAL A 232 9.36 6.86 -6.05
CA VAL A 232 10.57 6.63 -5.26
C VAL A 232 10.30 6.77 -3.75
N PRO A 233 11.08 6.07 -2.88
CA PRO A 233 10.84 6.05 -1.43
C PRO A 233 10.80 7.41 -0.74
N ALA A 234 11.43 8.44 -1.31
CA ALA A 234 11.35 9.81 -0.79
C ALA A 234 9.90 10.35 -0.69
N ASN A 235 8.95 9.78 -1.45
CA ASN A 235 7.55 10.11 -1.30
C ASN A 235 6.94 9.58 0.01
N ALA A 236 7.38 8.41 0.50
CA ALA A 236 6.98 7.91 1.81
C ALA A 236 7.43 8.85 2.93
N ASP A 237 8.70 9.28 2.87
CA ASP A 237 9.26 10.25 3.81
C ASP A 237 8.46 11.56 3.79
N ALA A 238 8.05 12.03 2.61
CA ALA A 238 7.24 13.22 2.46
C ALA A 238 5.80 13.04 2.97
N ILE A 239 5.17 11.87 2.80
CA ILE A 239 3.86 11.56 3.39
C ILE A 239 3.96 11.54 4.92
N VAL A 240 4.97 10.87 5.48
CA VAL A 240 5.23 10.86 6.93
C VAL A 240 5.47 12.29 7.43
N ALA A 241 6.28 13.08 6.74
CA ALA A 241 6.51 14.48 7.09
C ALA A 241 5.21 15.31 7.06
N GLN A 242 4.40 15.16 6.01
CA GLN A 242 3.11 15.81 5.87
C GLN A 242 2.19 15.52 7.06
N TRP A 243 1.98 14.24 7.36
CA TRP A 243 1.02 13.84 8.40
C TRP A 243 1.54 14.05 9.83
N ARG A 244 2.86 13.92 10.08
CA ARG A 244 3.44 14.38 11.36
C ARG A 244 3.19 15.86 11.58
N GLY A 245 3.36 16.69 10.55
CA GLY A 245 3.13 18.13 10.66
C GLY A 245 1.67 18.45 10.97
N VAL A 246 0.71 17.78 10.32
CA VAL A 246 -0.73 17.91 10.60
C VAL A 246 -1.07 17.50 12.04
N HIS A 247 -0.47 16.43 12.54
CA HIS A 247 -0.68 15.95 13.92
C HIS A 247 0.16 16.70 14.97
N GLY A 248 1.08 17.59 14.56
CA GLY A 248 2.02 18.26 15.48
C GLY A 248 3.03 17.32 16.16
N LEU A 249 3.41 16.22 15.48
CA LEU A 249 4.28 15.18 16.04
C LEU A 249 5.76 15.55 15.95
N ALA A 250 6.56 14.94 16.82
CA ALA A 250 8.01 15.09 16.82
C ALA A 250 8.66 14.53 15.55
N TYR A 251 9.89 14.96 15.27
CA TYR A 251 10.61 14.45 14.11
C TYR A 251 10.93 12.95 14.26
N ALA A 252 11.52 12.57 15.39
CA ALA A 252 11.85 11.18 15.68
C ALA A 252 10.58 10.35 15.99
N PRO A 253 10.50 9.10 15.51
CA PRO A 253 9.44 8.18 15.93
C PRO A 253 9.56 7.80 17.40
N ASP A 254 8.43 7.50 18.02
CA ASP A 254 8.36 6.99 19.40
C ASP A 254 8.81 5.53 19.47
N GLU A 255 8.53 4.75 18.42
CA GLU A 255 8.92 3.34 18.30
C GLU A 255 9.54 3.05 16.93
N VAL A 256 10.59 2.24 16.93
CA VAL A 256 11.25 1.71 15.74
C VAL A 256 11.49 0.22 15.95
N GLU A 257 10.89 -0.60 15.10
CA GLU A 257 11.00 -2.06 15.20
C GLU A 257 11.11 -2.72 13.83
N GLN A 258 11.19 -4.05 13.85
CA GLN A 258 11.12 -4.90 12.67
C GLN A 258 9.89 -5.78 12.78
N VAL A 259 8.95 -5.63 11.85
CA VAL A 259 7.75 -6.47 11.74
C VAL A 259 7.94 -7.37 10.53
N GLU A 260 7.95 -8.69 10.75
CA GLU A 260 8.12 -9.71 9.70
C GLU A 260 9.39 -9.49 8.83
N GLY A 261 10.42 -8.87 9.42
CA GLY A 261 11.69 -8.57 8.74
C GLY A 261 11.74 -7.23 7.99
N HIS A 262 10.68 -6.42 8.11
CA HIS A 262 10.57 -5.11 7.49
C HIS A 262 10.55 -3.99 8.53
N ALA A 263 11.15 -2.85 8.17
CA ALA A 263 11.29 -1.74 9.10
C ALA A 263 9.92 -1.11 9.36
N HIS A 264 9.60 -0.92 10.63
CA HIS A 264 8.38 -0.25 11.08
C HIS A 264 8.73 0.91 12.00
N ARG A 265 8.07 2.05 11.79
CA ARG A 265 8.19 3.26 12.61
C ARG A 265 6.81 3.70 13.05
N LEU A 266 6.68 4.17 14.29
CA LEU A 266 5.41 4.62 14.84
C LEU A 266 5.57 5.93 15.61
N TRP A 267 4.63 6.85 15.39
CA TRP A 267 4.45 8.10 16.11
C TRP A 267 3.08 8.11 16.79
N ARG A 268 3.03 8.54 18.04
CA ARG A 268 1.84 8.58 18.88
C ARG A 268 1.35 10.02 19.07
N ASP A 269 0.03 10.20 19.12
CA ASP A 269 -0.57 11.48 19.50
C ASP A 269 -0.38 11.75 21.01
N ALA A 270 -0.80 12.94 21.47
CA ALA A 270 -0.73 13.33 22.87
C ALA A 270 -1.56 12.43 23.81
N GLN A 271 -2.46 11.59 23.27
CA GLN A 271 -3.23 10.59 24.01
C GLN A 271 -2.59 9.20 23.95
N GLY A 272 -1.39 9.07 23.39
CA GLY A 272 -0.64 7.81 23.26
C GLY A 272 -1.16 6.89 22.15
N ARG A 273 -2.11 7.33 21.32
CA ARG A 273 -2.67 6.53 20.22
C ARG A 273 -1.75 6.61 19.02
N ALA A 274 -1.64 5.51 18.28
CA ALA A 274 -0.88 5.43 17.03
C ALA A 274 -1.44 6.40 15.97
N ALA A 275 -0.78 7.54 15.77
CA ALA A 275 -1.25 8.63 14.90
C ALA A 275 -0.72 8.48 13.47
N VAL A 276 0.58 8.22 13.34
CA VAL A 276 1.24 7.93 12.07
C VAL A 276 2.09 6.68 12.25
N GLU A 277 2.02 5.75 11.31
CA GLU A 277 2.98 4.65 11.23
C GLU A 277 3.52 4.51 9.81
N GLU A 278 4.68 3.88 9.68
CA GLU A 278 5.30 3.59 8.40
C GLU A 278 5.88 2.18 8.39
N TYR A 279 5.63 1.46 7.30
CA TYR A 279 6.31 0.22 6.93
C TYR A 279 7.15 0.44 5.68
N ARG A 280 8.47 0.23 5.80
CA ARG A 280 9.39 0.20 4.66
C ARG A 280 9.74 -1.24 4.30
N ILE A 281 9.22 -1.70 3.16
CA ILE A 281 9.27 -3.11 2.77
C ILE A 281 10.54 -3.38 1.97
N ARG A 282 11.58 -3.87 2.64
CA ARG A 282 12.87 -4.25 2.07
C ARG A 282 12.75 -5.07 0.77
N GLY A 283 13.44 -4.63 -0.28
CA GLY A 283 13.52 -5.29 -1.59
C GLY A 283 12.26 -5.17 -2.45
N LEU A 284 11.16 -4.64 -1.91
CA LEU A 284 9.91 -4.51 -2.65
C LEU A 284 10.01 -3.35 -3.66
N GLY A 285 9.56 -3.62 -4.89
CA GLY A 285 9.34 -2.61 -5.91
C GLY A 285 7.99 -1.88 -5.74
N HIS A 286 7.41 -1.42 -6.85
CA HIS A 286 6.13 -0.72 -6.85
C HIS A 286 4.93 -1.69 -6.77
N GLY A 287 4.30 -1.82 -5.60
CA GLY A 287 3.12 -2.67 -5.44
C GLY A 287 2.61 -2.80 -4.01
N THR A 288 1.48 -3.48 -3.87
CA THR A 288 0.89 -3.88 -2.59
C THR A 288 1.68 -5.07 -2.03
N PRO A 289 2.26 -4.96 -0.82
CA PRO A 289 2.92 -6.10 -0.17
C PRO A 289 1.88 -7.09 0.36
N LEU A 290 2.06 -8.35 0.00
CA LEU A 290 1.20 -9.46 0.38
C LEU A 290 1.94 -10.46 1.27
N ALA A 291 1.16 -11.21 2.03
CA ALA A 291 1.55 -12.48 2.62
C ALA A 291 0.46 -13.51 2.30
N THR A 292 0.70 -14.34 1.27
CA THR A 292 -0.32 -15.25 0.70
C THR A 292 -0.25 -16.67 1.28
N THR A 293 0.75 -16.94 2.11
CA THR A 293 0.95 -18.23 2.76
C THR A 293 0.84 -18.11 4.28
N GLY A 294 0.60 -19.23 4.96
CA GLY A 294 0.40 -19.28 6.41
C GLY A 294 -1.08 -19.28 6.81
N ALA A 295 -1.34 -19.32 8.12
CA ALA A 295 -2.70 -19.42 8.66
C ALA A 295 -3.56 -18.19 8.30
N ASP A 296 -2.94 -17.02 8.25
CA ASP A 296 -3.58 -15.75 7.90
C ASP A 296 -3.31 -15.34 6.44
N GLY A 297 -2.89 -16.28 5.58
CA GLY A 297 -2.63 -16.01 4.17
C GLY A 297 -3.81 -15.30 3.49
N LEU A 298 -3.51 -14.21 2.79
CA LEU A 298 -4.52 -13.34 2.20
C LEU A 298 -4.08 -12.81 0.83
N GLY A 299 -5.02 -12.74 -0.10
CA GLY A 299 -4.80 -12.19 -1.43
C GLY A 299 -4.14 -13.17 -2.41
N GLN A 300 -3.87 -12.69 -3.61
CA GLN A 300 -3.28 -13.46 -4.70
C GLN A 300 -2.18 -12.65 -5.40
N PRO A 301 -0.97 -13.21 -5.63
CA PRO A 301 0.09 -12.49 -6.31
C PRO A 301 -0.27 -12.20 -7.76
N GLY A 302 0.24 -11.07 -8.27
CA GLY A 302 -0.05 -10.59 -9.60
C GLY A 302 0.66 -9.28 -9.91
N PRO A 303 0.34 -8.63 -11.04
CA PRO A 303 0.88 -7.32 -11.37
C PRO A 303 0.62 -6.31 -10.25
N HIS A 304 1.70 -5.79 -9.67
CA HIS A 304 1.68 -4.88 -8.50
C HIS A 304 1.04 -5.46 -7.22
N MET A 305 0.83 -6.78 -7.17
CA MET A 305 0.37 -7.55 -6.01
C MET A 305 1.49 -8.50 -5.62
N LEU A 306 2.36 -8.05 -4.71
CA LEU A 306 3.72 -8.56 -4.57
C LEU A 306 3.87 -9.33 -3.27
N GLU A 307 4.19 -10.62 -3.35
CA GLU A 307 4.53 -11.42 -2.18
C GLU A 307 5.79 -10.85 -1.50
N ALA A 308 5.64 -10.47 -0.23
CA ALA A 308 6.66 -9.80 0.56
C ALA A 308 6.90 -10.49 1.90
N GLY A 309 6.08 -11.48 2.29
CA GLY A 309 6.09 -12.05 3.64
C GLY A 309 5.42 -11.17 4.70
N ILE A 310 4.75 -10.09 4.28
CA ILE A 310 3.97 -9.17 5.13
C ILE A 310 2.74 -8.69 4.36
N SER A 311 1.56 -8.78 4.98
CA SER A 311 0.29 -8.35 4.35
C SER A 311 -0.07 -6.93 4.79
N SER A 312 0.04 -5.96 3.87
CA SER A 312 -0.43 -4.60 4.18
C SER A 312 -1.92 -4.57 4.52
N THR A 313 -2.73 -5.43 3.90
CA THR A 313 -4.17 -5.53 4.17
C THR A 313 -4.46 -5.89 5.63
N LEU A 314 -3.82 -6.94 6.16
CA LEU A 314 -3.99 -7.36 7.56
C LEU A 314 -3.51 -6.30 8.54
N HIS A 315 -2.30 -5.79 8.37
CA HIS A 315 -1.73 -4.80 9.27
C HIS A 315 -2.47 -3.47 9.20
N SER A 316 -2.96 -3.05 8.03
CA SER A 316 -3.81 -1.86 7.90
C SER A 316 -5.15 -2.07 8.61
N ALA A 317 -5.80 -3.23 8.45
CA ALA A 317 -7.04 -3.53 9.17
C ALA A 317 -6.83 -3.55 10.71
N ALA A 318 -5.68 -4.04 11.18
CA ALA A 318 -5.31 -3.97 12.59
C ALA A 318 -5.07 -2.53 13.05
N PHE A 319 -4.35 -1.74 12.26
CA PHE A 319 -4.16 -0.30 12.53
C PHE A 319 -5.48 0.45 12.58
N PHE A 320 -6.47 0.06 11.76
CA PHE A 320 -7.83 0.60 11.76
C PHE A 320 -8.65 0.18 12.99
N GLY A 321 -8.23 -0.88 13.70
CA GLY A 321 -8.97 -1.46 14.82
C GLY A 321 -10.13 -2.35 14.37
N LEU A 322 -10.06 -2.89 13.15
CA LEU A 322 -11.03 -3.86 12.63
C LEU A 322 -10.72 -5.28 13.10
N ILE A 323 -9.44 -5.56 13.32
CA ILE A 323 -8.94 -6.84 13.79
C ILE A 323 -7.92 -6.61 14.90
N GLU A 324 -7.67 -7.64 15.70
CA GLU A 324 -6.50 -7.63 16.59
C GLU A 324 -5.22 -7.63 15.74
N ARG A 325 -4.16 -6.98 16.23
CA ARG A 325 -2.86 -7.05 15.55
C ARG A 325 -2.48 -8.53 15.38
N PRO A 326 -2.10 -8.97 14.16
CA PRO A 326 -1.57 -10.31 13.97
C PRO A 326 -0.48 -10.52 15.01
N SER A 327 -0.65 -11.50 15.91
CA SER A 327 0.36 -11.73 16.93
C SER A 327 1.66 -11.99 16.18
N ALA A 328 2.75 -11.29 16.55
CA ALA A 328 4.08 -11.74 16.21
C ALA A 328 4.28 -13.08 16.93
N ARG A 329 3.69 -14.15 16.40
CA ARG A 329 3.83 -15.48 16.96
C ARG A 329 5.29 -15.79 16.74
N ALA A 330 6.02 -15.82 17.86
CA ALA A 330 7.45 -15.97 17.93
C ALA A 330 7.92 -16.85 16.77
N ALA A 331 8.74 -16.28 15.88
CA ALA A 331 9.63 -17.06 15.05
C ALA A 331 10.16 -18.17 15.95
N ALA A 332 9.82 -19.41 15.62
CA ALA A 332 10.00 -20.57 16.48
C ALA A 332 11.29 -20.40 17.27
N THR A 333 11.19 -20.38 18.61
CA THR A 333 12.33 -20.29 19.52
C THR A 333 13.43 -21.16 18.97
N ARG A 334 14.45 -20.55 18.35
CA ARG A 334 15.61 -21.26 17.87
C ARG A 334 16.24 -21.80 19.14
N ALA A 335 16.08 -23.10 19.37
CA ALA A 335 16.62 -23.76 20.53
C ALA A 335 18.08 -23.33 20.68
N LYS A 336 18.46 -22.87 21.89
CA LYS A 336 19.87 -22.67 22.24
C LYS A 336 20.64 -23.90 21.78
N PRO A 337 21.75 -23.75 21.03
CA PRO A 337 22.53 -24.90 20.60
C PRO A 337 22.93 -25.69 21.85
N LYS A 338 22.48 -26.95 21.89
CA LYS A 338 22.82 -27.90 22.94
C LYS A 338 24.35 -28.08 22.90
N PRO A 339 25.07 -28.02 24.04
CA PRO A 339 26.50 -28.28 24.05
C PRO A 339 26.73 -29.68 23.49
N ALA A 340 27.56 -29.79 22.45
CA ALA A 340 27.90 -31.07 21.87
C ALA A 340 28.68 -31.90 22.91
N SER A 341 28.17 -33.09 23.23
CA SER A 341 28.92 -34.09 23.99
C SER A 341 30.15 -34.54 23.18
N PRO A 342 31.31 -34.75 23.81
CA PRO A 342 32.51 -35.16 23.10
C PRO A 342 32.37 -36.62 22.64
N ARG A 343 32.64 -36.88 21.35
CA ARG A 343 32.87 -38.23 20.83
C ARG A 343 34.23 -38.33 20.16
N PRO A 344 34.89 -39.48 20.26
CA PRO A 344 36.34 -39.59 20.21
C PRO A 344 36.89 -39.59 18.79
N HIS A 345 38.13 -39.11 18.68
CA HIS A 345 38.98 -39.18 17.50
C HIS A 345 39.23 -40.62 17.03
N PRO A 346 39.34 -40.80 15.70
CA PRO A 346 40.45 -41.58 15.16
C PRO A 346 41.23 -40.77 14.10
N TRP A 347 42.51 -40.55 14.38
CA TRP A 347 43.68 -40.53 13.47
C TRP A 347 43.44 -40.13 12.00
N SER A 348 43.84 -38.92 11.59
CA SER A 348 45.14 -38.58 10.95
C SER A 348 45.18 -38.82 9.43
N HIS A 349 45.45 -37.76 8.63
CA HIS A 349 46.41 -37.69 7.51
C HIS A 349 46.35 -36.33 6.74
N SER A 350 47.48 -36.01 6.12
CA SER A 350 48.07 -34.77 5.54
C SER A 350 47.27 -33.91 4.53
N PRO A 351 47.75 -32.68 4.18
CA PRO A 351 46.96 -31.66 3.47
C PRO A 351 46.97 -31.85 1.95
N GLY A 352 45.79 -32.05 1.36
CA GLY A 352 45.55 -32.12 -0.09
C GLY A 352 44.81 -30.90 -0.61
N ARG A 353 45.36 -30.28 -1.64
CA ARG A 353 44.86 -29.11 -2.39
C ARG A 353 43.43 -29.30 -2.90
N SER A 354 42.56 -28.30 -2.76
CA SER A 354 41.21 -28.32 -3.34
C SER A 354 41.21 -27.79 -4.78
N GLN A 355 40.77 -28.62 -5.73
CA GLN A 355 40.63 -28.33 -7.17
C GLN A 355 39.80 -27.07 -7.51
N VAL A 356 38.95 -26.60 -6.61
CA VAL A 356 38.12 -25.41 -6.83
C VAL A 356 38.93 -24.11 -6.71
N GLY A 357 39.95 -24.08 -5.84
CA GLY A 357 40.83 -22.92 -5.65
C GLY A 357 41.73 -22.66 -6.87
N ASP A 358 42.19 -23.72 -7.53
CA ASP A 358 43.04 -23.62 -8.72
C ASP A 358 42.23 -23.13 -9.95
N MET A 359 40.94 -23.45 -10.03
CA MET A 359 40.06 -23.01 -11.12
C MET A 359 39.71 -21.51 -11.04
N ILE A 360 39.52 -20.99 -9.82
CA ILE A 360 39.24 -19.56 -9.58
C ILE A 360 40.49 -18.72 -9.85
N ASN A 361 41.66 -19.17 -9.40
CA ASN A 361 42.92 -18.46 -9.64
C ASN A 361 43.34 -18.49 -11.12
N GLY A 362 43.03 -19.56 -11.85
CA GLY A 362 43.26 -19.65 -13.30
C GLY A 362 42.44 -18.64 -14.10
N ALA A 363 41.15 -18.47 -13.76
CA ALA A 363 40.27 -17.52 -14.43
C ALA A 363 40.69 -16.05 -14.18
N LEU A 364 41.17 -15.74 -12.97
CA LEU A 364 41.59 -14.39 -12.60
C LEU A 364 42.94 -13.98 -13.24
N ARG A 365 43.84 -14.94 -13.50
CA ARG A 365 45.09 -14.69 -14.25
C ARG A 365 44.87 -14.53 -15.75
N ALA A 366 43.97 -15.29 -16.35
CA ALA A 366 43.59 -15.14 -17.76
C ALA A 366 42.94 -13.78 -18.06
N ALA A 367 42.32 -13.16 -17.05
CA ALA A 367 41.71 -11.82 -17.13
C ALA A 367 42.65 -10.67 -16.71
N GLY A 368 43.91 -10.95 -16.32
CA GLY A 368 44.89 -9.93 -15.94
C GLY A 368 44.65 -9.24 -14.59
N LEU A 369 43.80 -9.80 -13.73
CA LEU A 369 43.36 -9.21 -12.46
C LEU A 369 44.15 -9.69 -11.23
N LEU A 370 45.07 -10.64 -11.43
CA LEU A 370 46.03 -11.10 -10.43
C LEU A 370 47.41 -11.21 -11.10
N ARG A 371 48.47 -10.75 -10.41
CA ARG A 371 49.86 -10.98 -10.84
C ARG A 371 50.35 -12.40 -10.49
#